data_AF-A0AAN8SUV7-F1
#
_entry.id   AF-A0AAN8SUV7-F1
#
_cell.length_a   1.000
_cell.length_b   1.000
_cell.length_c   1.000
_cell.angle_alpha   90.00
_cell.angle_beta   90.00
_cell.angle_gamma   90.00
#
_symmetry.space_group_name_H-M   'P 1'
#
loop_
_entity.id
_entity.type
_entity.pdbx_description
1 polymer ?
#
loop_
_entity_poly.entity_id
_entity_poly.type
_entity_poly.pdbx_seq_one_letter_code
_entity_poly.pdbx_strand_id
1 'polypeptide(L)'
;MAPPKSVRSISQQAFDELVKENIEDLGMDSTEALDDAIQTLTLQGVDLSGIVTSILGSGEENPVIQSLEKLKELDRDWKLGGGDETDVKEIIEWLDKLNDACNVDGSGNAAIATRNGAIELVSSICSKLGSEGLVSTLKTLVSLLHDLQSTEIFRETNGPKMVMNILNNRKENLSILNSGFAVVSAAATGNEVLKEAFMNLKIDELILQCLREFSRGSIPCLYDAVRVLLTSDDNRVVASEVYGYARRFAKIGVVEALVDSLHNGIKAPSLVSASVALKAIAVNDDICRAVAENGGIDAILRCIDNSSEQGEKVVAITCCSLLSKLAGSDINKSAIVDKDGMDKLMKLAKRFSDDPAVLHEVMSMITVLSLRSPHNAACAIEAGAGDIVIQAMQRFPESELLQRSCCFMIRNLVVRNPENRTILLGNGIEKLIRKAKMNYKSCKNAATDALRDLGLDNYNL
;
A
#
# COMPACT_ATOMS: atom_id res chain seq x y z
N MET A 1 1.65 16.05 23.05
CA MET A 1 1.82 16.53 21.66
C MET A 1 0.95 17.76 21.51
N ALA A 2 1.49 18.86 21.00
CA ALA A 2 0.67 20.03 20.67
C ALA A 2 -0.38 19.62 19.62
N PRO A 3 -1.60 20.18 19.64
CA PRO A 3 -2.58 19.93 18.60
C PRO A 3 -1.98 20.30 17.23
N PRO A 4 -2.33 19.59 16.14
CA PRO A 4 -1.88 19.95 14.80
C PRO A 4 -2.25 21.42 14.55
N LYS A 5 -1.29 22.22 14.07
CA LYS A 5 -1.56 23.61 13.67
C LYS A 5 -2.69 23.56 12.64
N SER A 6 -3.83 24.19 12.94
CA SER A 6 -4.92 24.35 11.98
C SER A 6 -4.36 25.07 10.77
N VAL A 7 -4.30 24.37 9.65
CA VAL A 7 -3.94 24.96 8.36
C VAL A 7 -5.04 25.96 8.01
N ARG A 8 -4.68 27.23 7.77
CA ARG A 8 -5.67 28.26 7.39
C ARG A 8 -6.14 27.95 5.97
N SER A 9 -7.45 27.93 5.72
CA SER A 9 -8.00 27.77 4.38
C SER A 9 -8.66 29.07 3.90
N ILE A 10 -8.81 29.21 2.58
CA ILE A 10 -9.48 30.33 1.92
C ILE A 10 -10.57 29.80 0.97
N SER A 11 -11.63 30.56 0.73
CA SER A 11 -12.65 30.25 -0.28
C SER A 11 -12.23 30.77 -1.66
N GLN A 12 -12.74 30.17 -2.75
CA GLN A 12 -12.50 30.69 -4.10
C GLN A 12 -12.91 32.16 -4.22
N GLN A 13 -14.07 32.53 -3.66
CA GLN A 13 -14.55 33.92 -3.70
C GLN A 13 -13.58 34.89 -3.01
N ALA A 14 -13.05 34.54 -1.84
CA ALA A 14 -12.10 35.40 -1.13
C ALA A 14 -10.75 35.46 -1.83
N PHE A 15 -10.34 34.39 -2.53
CA PHE A 15 -9.15 34.40 -3.38
C PHE A 15 -9.34 35.29 -4.60
N ASP A 16 -10.48 35.16 -5.30
CA ASP A 16 -10.81 35.97 -6.48
C ASP A 16 -10.97 37.45 -6.11
N GLU A 17 -11.57 37.75 -4.96
CA GLU A 17 -11.64 39.11 -4.41
C GLU A 17 -10.24 39.68 -4.13
N LEU A 18 -9.33 38.91 -3.53
CA LEU A 18 -7.94 39.33 -3.31
C LEU A 18 -7.19 39.61 -4.62
N VAL A 19 -7.33 38.73 -5.62
CA VAL A 19 -6.72 38.94 -6.94
C VAL A 19 -7.32 40.18 -7.62
N LYS A 20 -8.63 40.38 -7.49
CA LYS A 20 -9.32 41.55 -8.04
C LYS A 20 -8.88 42.85 -7.35
N GLU A 21 -8.75 42.85 -6.03
CA GLU A 21 -8.20 43.98 -5.26
C GLU A 21 -6.77 44.29 -5.72
N ASN A 22 -5.92 43.27 -5.93
CA ASN A 22 -4.58 43.47 -6.47
C ASN A 22 -4.58 44.11 -7.87
N ILE A 23 -5.55 43.77 -8.73
CA ILE A 23 -5.68 44.40 -10.06
C ILE A 23 -6.21 45.84 -9.94
N GLU A 24 -7.29 46.06 -9.19
CA GLU A 24 -8.00 47.35 -9.14
C GLU A 24 -7.26 48.38 -8.27
N ASP A 25 -6.74 47.98 -7.11
CA ASP A 25 -6.14 48.89 -6.13
C ASP A 25 -4.63 49.05 -6.31
N LEU A 26 -3.92 47.99 -6.72
CA LEU A 26 -2.47 48.03 -6.93
C LEU A 26 -2.08 48.24 -8.41
N GLY A 27 -3.06 48.17 -9.32
CA GLY A 27 -2.84 48.37 -10.76
C GLY A 27 -1.96 47.30 -11.42
N MET A 28 -1.87 46.12 -10.79
CA MET A 28 -1.10 44.98 -11.29
C MET A 28 -1.76 44.39 -12.53
N ASP A 29 -0.96 43.78 -13.41
CA ASP A 29 -1.53 42.97 -14.49
C ASP A 29 -2.13 41.66 -13.93
N SER A 30 -2.99 41.00 -14.72
CA SER A 30 -3.72 39.80 -14.26
C SER A 30 -2.83 38.63 -13.86
N THR A 31 -1.64 38.51 -14.47
CA THR A 31 -0.68 37.46 -14.13
C THR A 31 0.11 37.81 -12.87
N GLU A 32 0.54 39.06 -12.76
CA GLU A 32 1.24 39.60 -11.59
C GLU A 32 0.35 39.56 -10.33
N ALA A 33 -0.90 39.99 -10.43
CA ALA A 33 -1.85 40.01 -9.32
C ALA A 33 -2.14 38.61 -8.76
N LEU A 34 -2.22 37.61 -9.65
CA LEU A 34 -2.42 36.22 -9.31
C LEU A 34 -1.18 35.64 -8.60
N ASP A 35 0.01 35.84 -9.17
CA ASP A 35 1.26 35.38 -8.57
C ASP A 35 1.49 36.02 -7.19
N ASP A 36 1.17 37.31 -7.04
CA ASP A 36 1.25 38.02 -5.76
C ASP A 36 0.27 37.45 -4.72
N ALA A 37 -0.98 37.20 -5.10
CA ALA A 37 -1.99 36.60 -4.22
C ALA A 37 -1.56 35.20 -3.75
N ILE A 38 -1.04 34.37 -4.67
CA ILE A 38 -0.52 33.04 -4.36
C ILE A 38 0.67 33.14 -3.40
N GLN A 39 1.65 34.00 -3.67
CA GLN A 39 2.82 34.18 -2.81
C GLN A 39 2.43 34.68 -1.42
N THR A 40 1.57 35.69 -1.33
CA THR A 40 1.12 36.28 -0.08
C THR A 40 0.40 35.27 0.80
N LEU A 41 -0.55 34.51 0.24
CA LEU A 41 -1.30 33.49 0.98
C LEU A 41 -0.40 32.32 1.38
N THR A 42 0.54 31.93 0.51
CA THR A 42 1.54 30.90 0.83
C THR A 42 2.46 31.34 1.98
N LEU A 43 2.92 32.60 1.99
CA LEU A 43 3.72 33.17 3.09
C LEU A 43 2.95 33.24 4.41
N GLN A 44 1.63 33.44 4.34
CA GLN A 44 0.74 33.40 5.51
C GLN A 44 0.41 31.98 5.98
N GLY A 45 0.88 30.95 5.27
CA GLY A 45 0.61 29.55 5.56
C GLY A 45 -0.84 29.13 5.29
N VAL A 46 -1.50 29.80 4.34
CA VAL A 46 -2.84 29.42 3.85
C VAL A 46 -2.70 28.28 2.85
N ASP A 47 -3.55 27.28 2.98
CA ASP A 47 -3.63 26.17 2.04
C ASP A 47 -4.48 26.55 0.83
N LEU A 48 -3.81 26.61 -0.32
CA LEU A 48 -4.38 26.89 -1.63
C LEU A 48 -4.80 25.62 -2.38
N SER A 49 -4.64 24.42 -1.79
CA SER A 49 -5.09 23.18 -2.41
C SER A 49 -6.57 23.28 -2.76
N GLY A 50 -6.94 23.10 -4.03
CA GLY A 50 -8.33 23.22 -4.46
C GLY A 50 -8.85 24.63 -4.73
N ILE A 51 -7.98 25.63 -4.77
CA ILE A 51 -8.28 26.94 -5.37
C ILE A 51 -7.94 26.89 -6.86
N VAL A 52 -8.85 27.41 -7.69
CA VAL A 52 -8.64 27.61 -9.11
C VAL A 52 -7.70 28.80 -9.28
N THR A 53 -6.48 28.53 -9.73
CA THR A 53 -5.44 29.53 -9.97
C THR A 53 -5.29 29.89 -11.46
N SER A 54 -6.26 29.54 -12.31
CA SER A 54 -6.23 29.96 -13.72
C SER A 54 -6.58 31.45 -13.84
N ILE A 55 -5.89 32.14 -14.74
CA ILE A 55 -6.01 33.59 -14.95
C ILE A 55 -7.46 33.97 -15.28
N LEU A 56 -8.08 34.76 -14.40
CA LEU A 56 -9.36 35.45 -14.64
C LEU A 56 -9.22 36.31 -15.90
N GLY A 57 -9.87 35.91 -16.99
CA GLY A 57 -9.93 36.69 -18.25
C GLY A 57 -9.17 36.12 -19.46
N SER A 58 -8.49 34.97 -19.35
CA SER A 58 -7.81 34.34 -20.50
C SER A 58 -8.73 33.60 -21.47
N GLY A 59 -10.00 33.39 -21.13
CA GLY A 59 -10.97 32.65 -21.95
C GLY A 59 -10.79 31.12 -21.95
N GLU A 60 -9.73 30.61 -21.33
CA GLU A 60 -9.54 29.17 -21.08
C GLU A 60 -10.08 28.82 -19.69
N GLU A 61 -11.30 28.28 -19.65
CA GLU A 61 -11.89 27.72 -18.42
C GLU A 61 -11.03 26.55 -17.92
N ASN A 62 -10.89 26.44 -16.59
CA ASN A 62 -10.22 25.30 -15.99
C ASN A 62 -10.93 24.00 -16.44
N PRO A 63 -10.21 23.00 -16.99
CA PRO A 63 -10.80 21.80 -17.59
C PRO A 63 -11.65 20.99 -16.60
N VAL A 64 -11.33 21.07 -15.30
CA VAL A 64 -12.13 20.46 -14.23
C VAL A 64 -13.48 21.15 -14.10
N ILE A 65 -13.49 22.49 -14.06
CA ILE A 65 -14.71 23.28 -13.92
C ILE A 65 -15.61 23.09 -15.14
N GLN A 66 -15.04 23.16 -16.34
CA GLN A 66 -15.75 22.91 -17.59
C GLN A 66 -16.42 21.52 -17.58
N SER A 67 -15.68 20.49 -17.19
CA SER A 67 -16.21 19.13 -17.11
C SER A 67 -17.34 19.02 -16.08
N LEU A 68 -17.20 19.67 -14.92
CA LEU A 68 -18.22 19.67 -13.88
C LEU A 68 -19.49 20.41 -14.27
N GLU A 69 -19.37 21.57 -14.94
CA GLU A 69 -20.53 22.32 -15.41
C GLU A 69 -21.32 21.54 -16.45
N LYS A 70 -20.63 20.91 -17.40
CA LYS A 70 -21.25 20.03 -18.40
C LYS A 70 -21.94 18.83 -17.76
N LEU A 71 -21.29 18.15 -16.82
CA LEU A 71 -21.91 17.06 -16.08
C LEU A 71 -23.12 17.52 -15.24
N LYS A 72 -23.10 18.73 -14.67
CA LYS A 72 -24.25 19.32 -13.94
C LYS A 72 -25.42 19.65 -14.87
N GLU A 73 -25.15 20.11 -16.10
CA GLU A 73 -26.18 20.32 -17.13
C GLU A 73 -26.84 18.99 -17.49
N LEU A 74 -26.04 17.99 -17.89
CA LEU A 74 -26.54 16.67 -18.26
C LEU A 74 -27.29 15.97 -17.11
N ASP A 75 -26.81 16.09 -15.87
CA ASP A 75 -27.49 15.53 -14.70
C ASP A 75 -28.88 16.16 -14.44
N ARG A 76 -29.00 17.47 -14.68
CA ARG A 76 -30.28 18.21 -14.56
C ARG A 76 -31.24 17.84 -15.67
N ASP A 77 -30.78 17.77 -16.90
CA ASP A 77 -31.60 17.41 -18.05
C ASP A 77 -32.14 15.98 -17.92
N TRP A 78 -31.28 15.06 -17.47
CA TRP A 78 -31.68 13.69 -17.13
C TRP A 78 -32.80 13.64 -16.08
N LYS A 79 -32.73 14.49 -15.04
CA LYS A 79 -33.75 14.54 -13.98
C LYS A 79 -35.10 15.06 -14.50
N LEU A 80 -35.11 15.87 -15.56
CA LEU A 80 -36.31 16.49 -16.10
C LEU A 80 -36.97 15.65 -17.20
N GLY A 81 -36.19 14.99 -18.06
CA GLY A 81 -36.69 14.30 -19.25
C GLY A 81 -36.41 12.80 -19.32
N GLY A 82 -35.61 12.24 -18.41
CA GLY A 82 -34.90 10.98 -18.65
C GLY A 82 -33.74 11.20 -19.63
N GLY A 83 -32.82 10.23 -19.73
CA GLY A 83 -31.71 10.31 -20.67
C GLY A 83 -31.79 9.28 -21.78
N ASP A 84 -31.40 9.69 -22.98
CA ASP A 84 -31.27 8.81 -24.14
C ASP A 84 -29.85 8.19 -24.24
N GLU A 85 -29.61 7.39 -25.28
CA GLU A 85 -28.30 6.75 -25.47
C GLU A 85 -27.19 7.76 -25.81
N THR A 86 -27.54 8.90 -26.38
CA THR A 86 -26.62 10.00 -26.71
C THR A 86 -26.16 10.70 -25.44
N ASP A 87 -27.11 11.00 -24.55
CA ASP A 87 -26.84 11.62 -23.24
C ASP A 87 -25.89 10.73 -22.41
N VAL A 88 -26.10 9.41 -22.43
CA VAL A 88 -25.22 8.45 -21.74
C VAL A 88 -23.79 8.53 -22.28
N LYS A 89 -23.61 8.58 -23.61
CA LYS A 89 -22.27 8.67 -24.22
C LYS A 89 -21.59 9.99 -23.89
N GLU A 90 -22.34 11.09 -23.91
CA GLU A 90 -21.81 12.41 -23.56
C GLU A 90 -21.40 12.49 -22.08
N ILE A 91 -22.22 11.93 -21.18
CA ILE A 91 -21.86 11.81 -19.75
C ILE A 91 -20.56 11.02 -19.58
N ILE A 92 -20.40 9.90 -20.29
CA ILE A 92 -19.18 9.07 -20.21
C ILE A 92 -17.96 9.87 -20.67
N GLU A 93 -18.05 10.57 -21.80
CA GLU A 93 -16.95 11.39 -22.32
C GLU A 93 -16.52 12.47 -21.32
N TRP A 94 -17.47 13.16 -20.68
CA TRP A 94 -17.14 14.17 -19.68
C TRP A 94 -16.64 13.58 -18.35
N LEU A 95 -17.10 12.39 -17.95
CA LEU A 95 -16.54 11.67 -16.80
C LEU A 95 -15.08 11.26 -17.04
N ASP A 96 -14.76 10.82 -18.25
CA ASP A 96 -13.40 10.44 -18.64
C ASP A 96 -12.49 11.67 -18.69
N LYS A 97 -12.96 12.80 -19.27
CA LYS A 97 -12.23 14.09 -19.23
C LYS A 97 -11.97 14.58 -17.82
N LEU A 98 -12.96 14.49 -16.93
CA LEU A 98 -12.79 14.86 -15.52
C LEU A 98 -11.77 13.95 -14.83
N ASN A 99 -11.85 12.64 -15.05
CA ASN A 99 -10.89 11.67 -14.52
C ASN A 99 -9.46 11.98 -15.00
N ASP A 100 -9.27 12.24 -16.29
CA ASP A 100 -7.95 12.52 -16.85
C ASP A 100 -7.37 13.83 -16.30
N ALA A 101 -8.20 14.87 -16.15
CA ALA A 101 -7.80 16.13 -15.55
C ALA A 101 -7.39 15.97 -14.07
N CYS A 102 -8.09 15.12 -13.30
CA CYS A 102 -7.78 14.86 -11.90
C CYS A 102 -6.53 13.99 -11.69
N ASN A 103 -6.14 13.18 -12.67
CA ASN A 103 -4.96 12.29 -12.59
C ASN A 103 -3.64 12.97 -13.01
N VAL A 104 -3.63 14.29 -13.28
CA VAL A 104 -2.40 15.03 -13.57
C VAL A 104 -1.63 15.28 -12.26
N ASP A 105 -0.49 14.61 -12.08
CA ASP A 105 0.36 14.72 -10.89
C ASP A 105 0.73 16.18 -10.57
N GLY A 106 0.50 16.58 -9.31
CA GLY A 106 0.86 17.91 -8.82
C GLY A 106 -0.05 19.07 -9.28
N SER A 107 -1.11 18.80 -10.05
CA SER A 107 -2.02 19.85 -10.56
C SER A 107 -2.94 20.47 -9.51
N GLY A 108 -3.23 19.76 -8.41
CA GLY A 108 -4.27 20.18 -7.45
C GLY A 108 -5.71 20.02 -7.97
N ASN A 109 -5.91 19.49 -9.18
CA ASN A 109 -7.20 19.41 -9.85
C ASN A 109 -8.23 18.55 -9.09
N ALA A 110 -7.81 17.46 -8.46
CA ALA A 110 -8.70 16.63 -7.64
C ALA A 110 -9.29 17.41 -6.46
N ALA A 111 -8.49 18.27 -5.81
CA ALA A 111 -8.95 19.13 -4.72
C ALA A 111 -9.92 20.21 -5.24
N ILE A 112 -9.67 20.77 -6.42
CA ILE A 112 -10.58 21.73 -7.08
C ILE A 112 -11.91 21.04 -7.35
N ALA A 113 -11.88 19.84 -7.93
CA ALA A 113 -13.08 19.09 -8.25
C ALA A 113 -13.92 18.80 -7.01
N THR A 114 -13.28 18.29 -5.95
CA THR A 114 -13.93 17.99 -4.66
C THR A 114 -14.60 19.23 -4.06
N ARG A 115 -13.92 20.38 -4.03
CA ARG A 115 -14.51 21.64 -3.52
C ARG A 115 -15.69 22.15 -4.34
N ASN A 116 -15.77 21.76 -5.62
CA ASN A 116 -16.84 22.15 -6.53
C ASN A 116 -17.98 21.11 -6.65
N GLY A 117 -18.05 20.17 -5.70
CA GLY A 117 -19.15 19.20 -5.56
C GLY A 117 -19.05 18.01 -6.52
N ALA A 118 -17.84 17.66 -6.97
CA ALA A 118 -17.64 16.56 -7.92
C ALA A 118 -18.08 15.21 -7.37
N ILE A 119 -17.83 14.94 -6.08
CA ILE A 119 -18.12 13.62 -5.48
C ILE A 119 -19.62 13.38 -5.41
N GLU A 120 -20.38 14.40 -4.99
CA GLU A 120 -21.84 14.38 -4.91
C GLU A 120 -22.46 14.19 -6.29
N LEU A 121 -21.96 14.94 -7.28
CA LEU A 121 -22.42 14.86 -8.67
C LEU A 121 -22.15 13.47 -9.27
N VAL A 122 -20.91 13.00 -9.20
CA VAL A 122 -20.51 11.70 -9.76
C VAL A 122 -21.24 10.56 -9.04
N SER A 123 -21.47 10.65 -7.72
CA SER A 123 -22.29 9.69 -6.98
C SER A 123 -23.76 9.71 -7.42
N SER A 124 -24.32 10.89 -7.73
CA SER A 124 -25.69 11.00 -8.25
C SER A 124 -25.81 10.33 -9.63
N ILE A 125 -24.86 10.61 -10.53
CA ILE A 125 -24.79 10.05 -11.89
C ILE A 125 -24.64 8.53 -11.85
N CYS A 126 -23.87 8.00 -10.89
CA CYS A 126 -23.62 6.56 -10.72
C CYS A 126 -24.90 5.72 -10.69
N SER A 127 -25.97 6.22 -10.06
CA SER A 127 -27.25 5.51 -9.95
C SER A 127 -28.03 5.39 -11.26
N LYS A 128 -27.64 6.13 -12.30
CA LYS A 128 -28.39 6.31 -13.55
C LYS A 128 -27.80 5.55 -14.74
N LEU A 129 -26.52 5.19 -14.67
CA LEU A 129 -25.79 4.65 -15.81
C LEU A 129 -25.84 3.11 -15.90
N GLY A 130 -25.73 2.63 -17.14
CA GLY A 130 -25.50 1.22 -17.46
C GLY A 130 -24.05 0.77 -17.20
N SER A 131 -23.73 -0.46 -17.60
CA SER A 131 -22.44 -1.09 -17.27
C SER A 131 -21.20 -0.30 -17.72
N GLU A 132 -21.21 0.25 -18.95
CA GLU A 132 -20.07 1.01 -19.50
C GLU A 132 -19.86 2.31 -18.71
N GLY A 133 -20.93 3.07 -18.51
CA GLY A 133 -20.86 4.32 -17.74
C GLY A 133 -20.49 4.14 -16.28
N LEU A 134 -20.88 3.02 -15.66
CA LEU A 134 -20.45 2.70 -14.29
C LEU A 134 -18.92 2.56 -14.16
N VAL A 135 -18.24 2.02 -15.19
CA VAL A 135 -16.78 1.88 -15.13
C VAL A 135 -16.10 3.24 -15.12
N SER A 136 -16.51 4.16 -15.99
CA SER A 136 -15.99 5.54 -16.02
C SER A 136 -16.30 6.26 -14.72
N THR A 137 -17.55 6.21 -14.23
CA THR A 137 -17.94 6.81 -12.95
C THR A 137 -17.09 6.32 -11.78
N LEU A 138 -16.87 5.00 -11.67
CA LEU A 138 -16.07 4.43 -10.58
C LEU A 138 -14.60 4.85 -10.69
N LYS A 139 -14.02 4.94 -11.89
CA LYS A 139 -12.66 5.46 -12.09
C LYS A 139 -12.55 6.92 -11.69
N THR A 140 -13.50 7.77 -12.11
CA THR A 140 -13.55 9.17 -11.71
C THR A 140 -13.66 9.31 -10.18
N LEU A 141 -14.47 8.48 -9.51
CA LEU A 141 -14.52 8.46 -8.04
C LEU A 141 -13.16 8.12 -7.41
N VAL A 142 -12.41 7.16 -7.96
CA VAL A 142 -11.05 6.87 -7.48
C VAL A 142 -10.15 8.11 -7.55
N SER A 143 -10.17 8.86 -8.66
CA SER A 143 -9.35 10.08 -8.79
C SER A 143 -9.78 11.21 -7.85
N LEU A 144 -11.04 11.22 -7.41
CA LEU A 144 -11.57 12.23 -6.50
C LEU A 144 -11.32 11.89 -5.02
N LEU A 145 -11.17 10.61 -4.68
CA LEU A 145 -10.94 10.11 -3.32
C LEU A 145 -9.45 10.12 -2.99
N HIS A 146 -8.90 11.29 -2.68
CA HIS A 146 -7.46 11.51 -2.52
C HIS A 146 -7.03 11.93 -1.12
N ASP A 147 -7.97 12.37 -0.29
CA ASP A 147 -7.69 12.94 1.03
C ASP A 147 -8.82 12.70 2.03
N LEU A 148 -8.67 13.24 3.23
CA LEU A 148 -9.69 13.08 4.25
C LEU A 148 -10.99 13.81 3.89
N GLN A 149 -10.91 15.02 3.32
CA GLN A 149 -12.12 15.79 3.00
C GLN A 149 -13.00 15.06 1.97
N SER A 150 -12.38 14.59 0.87
CA SER A 150 -13.06 13.84 -0.18
C SER A 150 -13.71 12.55 0.35
N THR A 151 -13.00 11.79 1.18
CA THR A 151 -13.54 10.55 1.76
C THR A 151 -14.70 10.80 2.72
N GLU A 152 -14.69 11.90 3.49
CA GLU A 152 -15.82 12.27 4.35
C GLU A 152 -17.06 12.70 3.54
N ILE A 153 -16.90 13.47 2.46
CA ILE A 153 -18.00 13.82 1.53
C ILE A 153 -18.58 12.54 0.90
N PHE A 154 -17.71 11.61 0.48
CA PHE A 154 -18.14 10.30 -0.02
C PHE A 154 -18.92 9.48 1.02
N ARG A 155 -18.56 9.59 2.30
CA ARG A 155 -19.33 8.95 3.38
C ARG A 155 -20.72 9.59 3.51
N GLU A 156 -20.81 10.92 3.53
CA GLU A 156 -22.06 11.67 3.68
C GLU A 156 -23.05 11.41 2.55
N THR A 157 -22.55 11.17 1.34
CA THR A 157 -23.35 10.78 0.17
C THR A 157 -23.80 9.31 0.17
N ASN A 158 -23.56 8.55 1.24
CA ASN A 158 -23.77 7.09 1.31
C ASN A 158 -22.98 6.30 0.25
N GLY A 159 -21.81 6.81 -0.15
CA GLY A 159 -20.91 6.20 -1.12
C GLY A 159 -20.61 4.71 -0.89
N PRO A 160 -20.31 4.26 0.35
CA PRO A 160 -20.07 2.84 0.62
C PRO A 160 -21.24 1.93 0.23
N LYS A 161 -22.48 2.35 0.57
CA LYS A 161 -23.68 1.58 0.24
C LYS A 161 -23.94 1.56 -1.26
N MET A 162 -23.70 2.69 -1.94
CA MET A 162 -23.79 2.78 -3.39
C MET A 162 -22.83 1.79 -4.08
N VAL A 163 -21.54 1.83 -3.72
CA VAL A 163 -20.52 0.93 -4.30
C VAL A 163 -20.84 -0.52 -4.01
N MET A 164 -21.25 -0.85 -2.78
CA MET A 164 -21.63 -2.23 -2.43
C MET A 164 -22.85 -2.73 -3.19
N ASN A 165 -23.83 -1.87 -3.48
CA ASN A 165 -24.97 -2.25 -4.32
C ASN A 165 -24.53 -2.55 -5.76
N ILE A 166 -23.64 -1.73 -6.33
CA ILE A 166 -23.11 -1.94 -7.69
C ILE A 166 -22.36 -3.27 -7.77
N LEU A 167 -21.45 -3.50 -6.84
CA LEU A 167 -20.66 -4.73 -6.77
C LEU A 167 -21.54 -5.98 -6.60
N ASN A 168 -22.63 -5.89 -5.83
CA ASN A 168 -23.54 -7.02 -5.64
C ASN A 168 -24.49 -7.27 -6.82
N ASN A 169 -24.88 -6.24 -7.56
CA ASN A 169 -25.87 -6.35 -8.65
C ASN A 169 -25.24 -6.61 -10.03
N ARG A 170 -23.91 -6.46 -10.16
CA ARG A 170 -23.17 -6.55 -11.43
C ARG A 170 -21.99 -7.50 -11.36
N LYS A 171 -22.14 -8.61 -10.63
CA LYS A 171 -21.08 -9.59 -10.35
C LYS A 171 -20.43 -10.17 -11.61
N GLU A 172 -21.17 -10.28 -12.71
CA GLU A 172 -20.66 -10.87 -13.95
C GLU A 172 -19.64 -9.97 -14.69
N ASN A 173 -19.60 -8.66 -14.38
CA ASN A 173 -18.72 -7.72 -15.08
C ASN A 173 -17.43 -7.47 -14.31
N LEU A 174 -16.34 -8.11 -14.76
CA LEU A 174 -15.00 -7.99 -14.15
C LEU A 174 -14.47 -6.55 -14.12
N SER A 175 -14.76 -5.72 -15.14
CA SER A 175 -14.31 -4.33 -15.15
C SER A 175 -15.01 -3.49 -14.08
N ILE A 176 -16.31 -3.72 -13.85
CA ILE A 176 -17.06 -3.07 -12.76
C ILE A 176 -16.56 -3.55 -11.41
N LEU A 177 -16.33 -4.86 -11.23
CA LEU A 177 -15.76 -5.38 -9.99
C LEU A 177 -14.40 -4.75 -9.70
N ASN A 178 -13.51 -4.72 -10.69
CA ASN A 178 -12.18 -4.15 -10.53
C ASN A 178 -12.23 -2.66 -10.17
N SER A 179 -12.99 -1.85 -10.91
CA SER A 179 -13.15 -0.42 -10.60
C SER A 179 -13.85 -0.19 -9.25
N GLY A 180 -14.82 -1.03 -8.88
CA GLY A 180 -15.51 -0.91 -7.59
C GLY A 180 -14.60 -1.24 -6.41
N PHE A 181 -13.77 -2.28 -6.50
CA PHE A 181 -12.75 -2.54 -5.47
C PHE A 181 -11.65 -1.46 -5.44
N ALA A 182 -11.36 -0.80 -6.56
CA ALA A 182 -10.48 0.37 -6.58
C ALA A 182 -11.09 1.52 -5.78
N VAL A 183 -12.40 1.79 -5.92
CA VAL A 183 -13.11 2.79 -5.08
C VAL A 183 -13.08 2.39 -3.61
N VAL A 184 -13.30 1.11 -3.28
CA VAL A 184 -13.18 0.62 -1.89
C VAL A 184 -11.78 0.91 -1.33
N SER A 185 -10.73 0.66 -2.12
CA SER A 185 -9.34 0.91 -1.71
C SER A 185 -9.07 2.40 -1.50
N ALA A 186 -9.47 3.25 -2.44
CA ALA A 186 -9.29 4.70 -2.35
C ALA A 186 -10.05 5.28 -1.14
N ALA A 187 -11.32 4.90 -0.98
CA ALA A 187 -12.15 5.36 0.14
C ALA A 187 -11.65 4.89 1.51
N ALA A 188 -11.14 3.66 1.61
CA ALA A 188 -10.71 3.08 2.88
C ALA A 188 -9.30 3.52 3.33
N THR A 189 -8.47 4.04 2.42
CA THR A 189 -7.08 4.43 2.75
C THR A 189 -7.08 5.56 3.77
N GLY A 190 -6.45 5.33 4.93
CA GLY A 190 -6.37 6.32 6.01
C GLY A 190 -7.70 6.68 6.68
N ASN A 191 -8.79 5.91 6.46
CA ASN A 191 -10.11 6.21 7.02
C ASN A 191 -10.77 4.96 7.64
N GLU A 192 -10.65 4.80 8.96
CA GLU A 192 -11.21 3.62 9.68
C GLU A 192 -12.75 3.60 9.67
N VAL A 193 -13.41 4.76 9.63
CA VAL A 193 -14.88 4.84 9.59
C VAL A 193 -15.42 4.22 8.29
N LEU A 194 -14.73 4.47 7.17
CA LEU A 194 -15.11 3.87 5.88
C LEU A 194 -14.75 2.38 5.81
N LYS A 195 -13.64 1.95 6.40
CA LYS A 195 -13.36 0.51 6.56
C LYS A 195 -14.48 -0.18 7.32
N GLU A 196 -14.90 0.37 8.45
CA GLU A 196 -16.01 -0.15 9.24
C GLU A 196 -17.30 -0.21 8.43
N ALA A 197 -17.62 0.86 7.68
CA ALA A 197 -18.80 0.91 6.82
C ALA A 197 -18.82 -0.23 5.79
N PHE A 198 -17.71 -0.47 5.08
CA PHE A 198 -17.61 -1.59 4.13
C PHE A 198 -17.69 -2.96 4.81
N MET A 199 -17.07 -3.12 5.99
CA MET A 199 -17.13 -4.36 6.78
C MET A 199 -18.55 -4.67 7.27
N ASN A 200 -19.31 -3.65 7.66
CA ASN A 200 -20.72 -3.77 8.05
C ASN A 200 -21.60 -4.13 6.84
N LEU A 201 -21.24 -3.67 5.64
CA LEU A 201 -21.89 -4.01 4.38
C LEU A 201 -21.43 -5.35 3.78
N LYS A 202 -20.65 -6.16 4.51
CA LYS A 202 -20.23 -7.52 4.10
C LYS A 202 -19.28 -7.58 2.90
N ILE A 203 -18.38 -6.60 2.77
CA ILE A 203 -17.33 -6.62 1.73
C ILE A 203 -16.45 -7.88 1.77
N ASP A 204 -16.20 -8.43 2.96
CA ASP A 204 -15.42 -9.65 3.18
C ASP A 204 -16.06 -10.90 2.54
N GLU A 205 -17.38 -11.04 2.68
CA GLU A 205 -18.14 -12.13 2.08
C GLU A 205 -18.13 -12.02 0.54
N LEU A 206 -18.26 -10.79 0.01
CA LEU A 206 -18.17 -10.52 -1.42
C LEU A 206 -16.76 -10.81 -1.97
N ILE A 207 -15.70 -10.42 -1.25
CA ILE A 207 -14.31 -10.71 -1.61
C ILE A 207 -14.09 -12.22 -1.72
N LEU A 208 -14.56 -12.99 -0.72
CA LEU A 208 -14.45 -14.44 -0.73
C LEU A 208 -15.20 -15.04 -1.94
N GLN A 209 -16.42 -14.56 -2.21
CA GLN A 209 -17.19 -15.00 -3.36
C GLN A 209 -16.41 -14.77 -4.67
N CYS A 210 -15.87 -13.56 -4.86
CA CYS A 210 -15.11 -13.22 -6.06
C CYS A 210 -13.84 -14.07 -6.22
N LEU A 211 -13.11 -14.35 -5.12
CA LEU A 211 -11.92 -15.20 -5.15
C LEU A 211 -12.23 -16.66 -5.54
N ARG A 212 -13.44 -17.14 -5.26
CA ARG A 212 -13.88 -18.51 -5.58
C ARG A 212 -14.47 -18.63 -6.99
N GLU A 213 -15.19 -17.61 -7.44
CA GLU A 213 -15.93 -17.64 -8.71
C GLU A 213 -15.08 -17.26 -9.92
N PHE A 214 -14.13 -16.33 -9.75
CA PHE A 214 -13.37 -15.79 -10.88
C PHE A 214 -11.94 -16.33 -10.95
N SER A 215 -11.38 -16.34 -12.16
CA SER A 215 -10.00 -16.76 -12.38
C SER A 215 -9.02 -15.89 -11.58
N ARG A 216 -8.05 -16.54 -10.93
CA ARG A 216 -7.01 -15.89 -10.11
C ARG A 216 -6.36 -14.73 -10.86
N GLY A 217 -6.44 -13.52 -10.29
CA GLY A 217 -5.88 -12.31 -10.88
C GLY A 217 -6.75 -11.57 -11.90
N SER A 218 -7.98 -12.00 -12.17
CA SER A 218 -8.89 -11.26 -13.05
C SER A 218 -9.37 -9.93 -12.45
N ILE A 219 -9.27 -9.77 -11.13
CA ILE A 219 -9.68 -8.57 -10.40
C ILE A 219 -8.51 -8.09 -9.52
N PRO A 220 -7.47 -7.44 -10.08
CA PRO A 220 -6.30 -6.99 -9.32
C PRO A 220 -6.64 -6.12 -8.10
N CYS A 221 -7.57 -5.18 -8.26
CA CYS A 221 -7.94 -4.24 -7.19
C CYS A 221 -8.62 -4.91 -5.98
N LEU A 222 -9.11 -6.15 -6.12
CA LEU A 222 -9.63 -6.92 -4.99
C LEU A 222 -8.53 -7.17 -3.94
N TYR A 223 -7.32 -7.52 -4.39
CA TYR A 223 -6.20 -7.78 -3.48
C TYR A 223 -5.76 -6.49 -2.77
N ASP A 224 -5.80 -5.35 -3.46
CA ASP A 224 -5.56 -4.04 -2.85
C ASP A 224 -6.63 -3.67 -1.83
N ALA A 225 -7.91 -3.96 -2.11
CA ALA A 225 -8.98 -3.74 -1.15
C ALA A 225 -8.76 -4.57 0.12
N VAL A 226 -8.37 -5.86 0.00
CA VAL A 226 -8.00 -6.69 1.15
C VAL A 226 -6.85 -6.05 1.94
N ARG A 227 -5.78 -5.63 1.25
CA ARG A 227 -4.61 -5.00 1.88
C ARG A 227 -4.99 -3.73 2.64
N VAL A 228 -5.74 -2.83 2.02
CA VAL A 228 -6.11 -1.53 2.60
C VAL A 228 -7.08 -1.69 3.77
N LEU A 229 -8.11 -2.54 3.62
CA LEU A 229 -9.08 -2.82 4.69
C LEU A 229 -8.43 -3.42 5.95
N LEU A 230 -7.24 -4.01 5.81
CA LEU A 230 -6.50 -4.68 6.90
C LEU A 230 -5.22 -3.95 7.32
N THR A 231 -4.98 -2.75 6.79
CA THR A 231 -3.84 -1.91 7.18
C THR A 231 -4.30 -0.88 8.20
N SER A 232 -3.65 -0.75 9.35
CA SER A 232 -3.91 0.34 10.31
C SER A 232 -3.15 1.60 9.89
N ASP A 233 -3.77 2.46 9.09
CA ASP A 233 -3.16 3.67 8.49
C ASP A 233 -3.90 4.99 8.84
N ASP A 234 -4.92 4.96 9.70
CA ASP A 234 -5.58 6.16 10.19
C ASP A 234 -4.97 6.62 11.52
N ASN A 235 -4.15 7.67 11.47
CA ASN A 235 -3.46 8.20 12.64
C ASN A 235 -4.37 8.96 13.61
N ARG A 236 -5.66 9.14 13.28
CA ARG A 236 -6.64 9.85 14.14
C ARG A 236 -7.27 8.94 15.17
N VAL A 237 -7.21 7.62 14.95
CA VAL A 237 -7.83 6.61 15.81
C VAL A 237 -6.78 5.96 16.69
N VAL A 238 -7.06 5.84 18.00
CA VAL A 238 -6.11 5.26 18.98
C VAL A 238 -6.02 3.74 18.85
N ALA A 239 -7.13 3.09 18.47
CA ALA A 239 -7.21 1.64 18.29
C ALA A 239 -8.01 1.30 17.03
N SER A 240 -7.35 0.67 16.06
CA SER A 240 -7.98 0.21 14.83
C SER A 240 -8.55 -1.21 14.98
N GLU A 241 -9.69 -1.47 14.35
CA GLU A 241 -10.36 -2.78 14.31
C GLU A 241 -9.83 -3.70 13.21
N VAL A 242 -8.79 -3.32 12.46
CA VAL A 242 -8.22 -4.12 11.36
C VAL A 242 -7.79 -5.52 11.80
N TYR A 243 -7.35 -5.68 13.05
CA TYR A 243 -7.04 -7.00 13.62
C TYR A 243 -8.30 -7.87 13.79
N GLY A 244 -9.42 -7.26 14.18
CA GLY A 244 -10.73 -7.90 14.20
C GLY A 244 -11.18 -8.30 12.79
N TYR A 245 -11.00 -7.41 11.81
CA TYR A 245 -11.32 -7.67 10.41
C TYR A 245 -10.50 -8.83 9.85
N ALA A 246 -9.18 -8.85 10.06
CA ALA A 246 -8.32 -9.93 9.58
C ALA A 246 -8.75 -11.31 10.12
N ARG A 247 -9.15 -11.39 11.40
CA ARG A 247 -9.73 -12.62 11.98
C ARG A 247 -11.05 -13.01 11.34
N ARG A 248 -11.90 -12.03 10.99
CA ARG A 248 -13.16 -12.28 10.28
C ARG A 248 -12.91 -12.82 8.87
N PHE A 249 -12.00 -12.20 8.11
CA PHE A 249 -11.54 -12.69 6.80
C PHE A 249 -11.02 -14.13 6.88
N ALA A 250 -10.18 -14.43 7.87
CA ALA A 250 -9.69 -15.79 8.08
C ALA A 250 -10.82 -16.77 8.41
N LYS A 251 -11.73 -16.40 9.32
CA LYS A 251 -12.85 -17.25 9.75
C LYS A 251 -13.78 -17.65 8.62
N ILE A 252 -14.03 -16.77 7.65
CA ILE A 252 -14.92 -17.07 6.52
C ILE A 252 -14.24 -17.87 5.40
N GLY A 253 -12.92 -18.06 5.46
CA GLY A 253 -12.17 -18.88 4.49
C GLY A 253 -11.42 -18.09 3.41
N VAL A 254 -11.17 -16.79 3.59
CA VAL A 254 -10.37 -16.01 2.61
C VAL A 254 -8.91 -16.50 2.56
N VAL A 255 -8.37 -17.00 3.68
CA VAL A 255 -7.00 -17.55 3.73
C VAL A 255 -6.82 -18.70 2.75
N GLU A 256 -7.73 -19.68 2.74
CA GLU A 256 -7.71 -20.81 1.81
C GLU A 256 -7.72 -20.33 0.36
N ALA A 257 -8.66 -19.43 0.01
CA ALA A 257 -8.79 -18.89 -1.35
C ALA A 257 -7.55 -18.10 -1.82
N LEU A 258 -6.87 -17.39 -0.91
CA LEU A 258 -5.63 -16.69 -1.23
C LEU A 258 -4.44 -17.64 -1.35
N VAL A 259 -4.34 -18.67 -0.51
CA VAL A 259 -3.30 -19.71 -0.63
C VAL A 259 -3.43 -20.46 -1.95
N ASP A 260 -4.67 -20.78 -2.34
CA ASP A 260 -4.96 -21.34 -3.66
C ASP A 260 -4.43 -20.47 -4.79
N SER A 261 -4.52 -19.14 -4.65
CA SER A 261 -3.98 -18.20 -5.64
C SER A 261 -2.45 -18.29 -5.79
N LEU A 262 -1.72 -18.80 -4.80
CA LEU A 262 -0.27 -19.01 -4.84
C LEU A 262 0.13 -20.30 -5.58
N HIS A 263 -0.77 -21.28 -5.69
CA HIS A 263 -0.42 -22.59 -6.27
C HIS A 263 -0.11 -22.56 -7.77
N ASN A 264 -0.57 -21.54 -8.50
CA ASN A 264 -0.18 -21.29 -9.89
C ASN A 264 1.28 -20.83 -10.04
N GLY A 265 1.96 -20.54 -8.92
CA GLY A 265 3.36 -20.18 -8.89
C GLY A 265 3.67 -18.87 -9.60
N ILE A 266 4.92 -18.74 -10.05
CA ILE A 266 5.49 -17.50 -10.60
C ILE A 266 4.81 -17.00 -11.88
N LYS A 267 4.10 -17.87 -12.59
CA LYS A 267 3.36 -17.52 -13.81
C LYS A 267 2.04 -16.82 -13.52
N ALA A 268 1.58 -16.83 -12.27
CA ALA A 268 0.33 -16.20 -11.89
C ALA A 268 0.50 -14.67 -11.81
N PRO A 269 -0.26 -13.89 -12.59
CA PRO A 269 -0.18 -12.42 -12.51
C PRO A 269 -0.59 -11.90 -11.13
N SER A 270 -1.39 -12.66 -10.39
CA SER A 270 -1.82 -12.32 -9.03
C SER A 270 -0.84 -12.71 -7.93
N LEU A 271 0.28 -13.38 -8.20
CA LEU A 271 1.13 -13.95 -7.14
C LEU A 271 1.58 -12.89 -6.12
N VAL A 272 2.07 -11.76 -6.61
CA VAL A 272 2.55 -10.65 -5.77
C VAL A 272 1.39 -10.08 -4.95
N SER A 273 0.29 -9.72 -5.61
CA SER A 273 -0.87 -9.11 -4.94
C SER A 273 -1.52 -10.05 -3.92
N ALA A 274 -1.66 -11.34 -4.25
CA ALA A 274 -2.15 -12.37 -3.33
C ALA A 274 -1.23 -12.55 -2.13
N SER A 275 0.10 -12.52 -2.35
CA SER A 275 1.08 -12.64 -1.26
C SER A 275 1.01 -11.45 -0.30
N VAL A 276 0.84 -10.24 -0.83
CA VAL A 276 0.70 -9.02 -0.01
C VAL A 276 -0.64 -9.03 0.76
N ALA A 277 -1.74 -9.42 0.11
CA ALA A 277 -3.04 -9.57 0.77
C ALA A 277 -2.99 -10.62 1.89
N LEU A 278 -2.34 -11.76 1.65
CA LEU A 278 -2.18 -12.82 2.64
C LEU A 278 -1.31 -12.37 3.83
N LYS A 279 -0.26 -11.58 3.58
CA LYS A 279 0.57 -10.96 4.63
C LYS A 279 -0.25 -10.03 5.51
N ALA A 280 -1.20 -9.28 4.94
CA ALA A 280 -2.10 -8.39 5.68
C ALA A 280 -3.08 -9.17 6.57
N ILE A 281 -3.54 -10.35 6.15
CA ILE A 281 -4.43 -11.21 6.94
C ILE A 281 -3.69 -11.96 8.06
N ALA A 282 -2.41 -12.31 7.85
CA ALA A 282 -1.60 -13.11 8.78
C ALA A 282 -1.22 -12.35 10.07
N VAL A 283 -2.18 -11.89 10.85
CA VAL A 283 -1.98 -11.01 12.01
C VAL A 283 -1.69 -11.75 13.32
N ASN A 284 -1.92 -13.06 13.38
CA ASN A 284 -1.74 -13.87 14.59
C ASN A 284 -1.26 -15.30 14.29
N ASP A 285 -0.87 -16.00 15.35
CA ASP A 285 -0.30 -17.36 15.27
C ASP A 285 -1.27 -18.37 14.62
N ASP A 286 -2.56 -18.33 14.97
CA ASP A 286 -3.56 -19.25 14.42
C ASP A 286 -3.77 -19.07 12.92
N ILE A 287 -3.82 -17.83 12.43
CA ILE A 287 -3.94 -17.53 11.01
C ILE A 287 -2.64 -17.94 10.28
N CYS A 288 -1.47 -17.64 10.86
CA CYS A 288 -0.20 -18.08 10.31
C CYS A 288 -0.15 -19.61 10.16
N ARG A 289 -0.64 -20.36 11.15
CA ARG A 289 -0.75 -21.81 11.10
C ARG A 289 -1.73 -22.26 10.02
N ALA A 290 -2.90 -21.62 9.91
CA ALA A 290 -3.89 -21.92 8.88
C ALA A 290 -3.30 -21.76 7.45
N VAL A 291 -2.47 -20.74 7.21
CA VAL A 291 -1.77 -20.60 5.92
C VAL A 291 -0.86 -21.80 5.64
N ALA A 292 -0.14 -22.30 6.65
CA ALA A 292 0.72 -23.46 6.52
C ALA A 292 -0.06 -24.76 6.30
N GLU A 293 -1.16 -24.95 7.02
CA GLU A 293 -2.08 -26.11 6.89
C GLU A 293 -2.70 -26.20 5.48
N ASN A 294 -2.96 -25.04 4.85
CA ASN A 294 -3.41 -24.97 3.45
C ASN A 294 -2.27 -25.13 2.42
N GLY A 295 -1.05 -25.49 2.83
CA GLY A 295 0.09 -25.69 1.92
C GLY A 295 0.75 -24.39 1.42
N GLY A 296 0.48 -23.26 2.07
CA GLY A 296 1.03 -21.95 1.70
C GLY A 296 2.56 -21.89 1.79
N ILE A 297 3.17 -22.53 2.80
CA ILE A 297 4.64 -22.56 2.96
C ILE A 297 5.29 -23.24 1.73
N ASP A 298 4.78 -24.39 1.30
CA ASP A 298 5.31 -25.10 0.13
C ASP A 298 5.17 -24.27 -1.14
N ALA A 299 4.01 -23.61 -1.32
CA ALA A 299 3.77 -22.74 -2.46
C ALA A 299 4.77 -21.58 -2.52
N ILE A 300 5.01 -20.92 -1.38
CA ILE A 300 5.92 -19.79 -1.26
C ILE A 300 7.38 -20.23 -1.50
N LEU A 301 7.81 -21.35 -0.90
CA LEU A 301 9.17 -21.88 -1.10
C LEU A 301 9.43 -22.27 -2.56
N ARG A 302 8.44 -22.86 -3.25
CA ARG A 302 8.53 -23.10 -4.71
C ARG A 302 8.64 -21.79 -5.50
N CYS A 303 7.91 -20.74 -5.11
CA CYS A 303 8.04 -19.43 -5.75
C CYS A 303 9.42 -18.80 -5.53
N ILE A 304 10.02 -18.99 -4.35
CA ILE A 304 11.40 -18.56 -4.06
C ILE A 304 12.41 -19.28 -4.97
N ASP A 305 12.30 -20.58 -5.15
CA ASP A 305 13.16 -21.32 -6.08
C ASP A 305 13.00 -20.83 -7.53
N ASN A 306 11.76 -20.75 -8.00
CA ASN A 306 11.46 -20.34 -9.37
C ASN A 306 11.91 -18.89 -9.63
N SER A 307 11.76 -17.98 -8.66
CA SER A 307 12.21 -16.60 -8.79
C SER A 307 13.73 -16.47 -8.82
N SER A 308 14.45 -17.32 -8.08
CA SER A 308 15.91 -17.43 -8.19
C SER A 308 16.34 -17.87 -9.60
N GLU A 309 15.67 -18.88 -10.15
CA GLU A 309 15.96 -19.41 -11.48
C GLU A 309 15.65 -18.41 -12.60
N GLN A 310 14.52 -17.72 -12.50
CA GLN A 310 14.05 -16.78 -13.52
C GLN A 310 14.58 -15.35 -13.33
N GLY A 311 15.18 -15.02 -12.18
CA GLY A 311 15.69 -13.68 -11.89
C GLY A 311 14.61 -12.68 -11.46
N GLU A 312 13.46 -13.15 -10.97
CA GLU A 312 12.29 -12.34 -10.62
C GLU A 312 12.40 -11.72 -9.21
N LYS A 313 13.08 -10.57 -9.12
CA LYS A 313 13.37 -9.88 -7.86
C LYS A 313 12.14 -9.52 -7.03
N VAL A 314 11.08 -9.03 -7.69
CA VAL A 314 9.84 -8.59 -7.00
C VAL A 314 9.16 -9.78 -6.34
N VAL A 315 9.14 -10.93 -7.01
CA VAL A 315 8.57 -12.17 -6.46
C VAL A 315 9.40 -12.65 -5.29
N ALA A 316 10.74 -12.67 -5.43
CA ALA A 316 11.65 -13.08 -4.37
C ALA A 316 11.46 -12.26 -3.07
N ILE A 317 11.46 -10.93 -3.18
CA ILE A 317 11.24 -10.02 -2.04
C ILE A 317 9.86 -10.27 -1.43
N THR A 318 8.81 -10.32 -2.26
CA THR A 318 7.43 -10.47 -1.77
C THR A 318 7.23 -11.80 -1.04
N CYS A 319 7.75 -12.90 -1.61
CA CYS A 319 7.64 -14.23 -1.03
C CYS A 319 8.42 -14.35 0.29
N CYS A 320 9.66 -13.84 0.36
CA CYS A 320 10.42 -13.81 1.61
C CYS A 320 9.71 -12.98 2.68
N SER A 321 9.09 -11.85 2.29
CA SER A 321 8.38 -10.98 3.23
C SER A 321 7.10 -11.61 3.79
N LEU A 322 6.36 -12.33 2.97
CA LEU A 322 5.23 -13.14 3.43
C LEU A 322 5.72 -14.27 4.34
N LEU A 323 6.74 -15.01 3.92
CA LEU A 323 7.28 -16.13 4.70
C LEU A 323 7.78 -15.68 6.08
N SER A 324 8.40 -14.48 6.15
CA SER A 324 8.85 -13.88 7.41
C SER A 324 7.68 -13.55 8.34
N LYS A 325 6.53 -13.13 7.79
CA LYS A 325 5.31 -12.90 8.57
C LYS A 325 4.76 -14.23 9.12
N LEU A 326 4.73 -15.27 8.29
CA LEU A 326 4.24 -16.60 8.67
C LEU A 326 5.14 -17.27 9.72
N ALA A 327 6.45 -17.02 9.67
CA ALA A 327 7.43 -17.45 10.68
C ALA A 327 7.30 -16.70 12.02
N GLY A 328 6.30 -15.85 12.19
CA GLY A 328 5.86 -15.41 13.52
C GLY A 328 5.38 -16.57 14.39
N SER A 329 4.92 -17.67 13.78
CA SER A 329 4.60 -18.93 14.46
C SER A 329 5.82 -19.84 14.58
N ASP A 330 6.12 -20.34 15.78
CA ASP A 330 7.25 -21.25 16.00
C ASP A 330 7.04 -22.60 15.26
N ILE A 331 5.80 -23.06 15.10
CA ILE A 331 5.47 -24.26 14.29
C ILE A 331 5.85 -24.02 12.83
N ASN A 332 5.52 -22.83 12.29
CA ASN A 332 5.86 -22.49 10.91
C ASN A 332 7.37 -22.33 10.73
N LYS A 333 8.12 -21.85 11.73
CA LYS A 333 9.58 -21.81 11.63
C LYS A 333 10.16 -23.21 11.41
N SER A 334 9.72 -24.19 12.20
CA SER A 334 10.14 -25.57 12.03
C SER A 334 9.73 -26.09 10.64
N ALA A 335 8.48 -25.89 10.25
CA ALA A 335 7.99 -26.33 8.95
C ALA A 335 8.75 -25.71 7.76
N ILE A 336 9.23 -24.46 7.88
CA ILE A 336 10.07 -23.82 6.85
C ILE A 336 11.45 -24.50 6.79
N VAL A 337 12.07 -24.76 7.94
CA VAL A 337 13.40 -25.40 8.01
C VAL A 337 13.34 -26.84 7.53
N ASP A 338 12.34 -27.61 7.95
CA ASP A 338 12.12 -29.00 7.55
C ASP A 338 11.87 -29.17 6.04
N LYS A 339 11.53 -28.09 5.33
CA LYS A 339 11.30 -28.04 3.89
C LYS A 339 12.46 -27.40 3.11
N ASP A 340 13.67 -27.53 3.64
CA ASP A 340 14.91 -26.99 3.08
C ASP A 340 14.87 -25.46 2.88
N GLY A 341 14.07 -24.75 3.69
CA GLY A 341 13.88 -23.31 3.54
C GLY A 341 15.19 -22.52 3.69
N MET A 342 16.11 -22.98 4.55
CA MET A 342 17.43 -22.37 4.71
C MET A 342 18.26 -22.45 3.42
N ASP A 343 18.34 -23.63 2.80
CA ASP A 343 19.10 -23.82 1.56
C ASP A 343 18.52 -23.01 0.40
N LYS A 344 17.19 -22.94 0.30
CA LYS A 344 16.49 -22.11 -0.70
C LYS A 344 16.79 -20.63 -0.53
N LEU A 345 16.80 -20.13 0.72
CA LEU A 345 17.19 -18.75 1.03
C LEU A 345 18.66 -18.48 0.69
N MET A 346 19.56 -19.44 0.91
CA MET A 346 20.97 -19.32 0.55
C MET A 346 21.18 -19.34 -0.97
N LYS A 347 20.47 -20.20 -1.70
CA LYS A 347 20.44 -20.20 -3.17
C LYS A 347 19.95 -18.85 -3.70
N LEU A 348 18.88 -18.30 -3.11
CA LEU A 348 18.35 -16.98 -3.46
C LEU A 348 19.37 -15.85 -3.20
N ALA A 349 20.00 -15.84 -2.02
CA ALA A 349 21.00 -14.82 -1.69
C ALA A 349 22.23 -14.88 -2.61
N LYS A 350 22.71 -16.08 -2.95
CA LYS A 350 23.80 -16.25 -3.92
C LYS A 350 23.41 -15.74 -5.31
N ARG A 351 22.18 -16.01 -5.74
CA ARG A 351 21.66 -15.55 -7.04
C ARG A 351 21.58 -14.03 -7.13
N PHE A 352 21.11 -13.39 -6.06
CA PHE A 352 20.92 -11.94 -5.97
C PHE A 352 22.00 -11.28 -5.10
N SER A 353 23.24 -11.75 -5.17
CA SER A 353 24.38 -11.22 -4.41
C SER A 353 24.68 -9.74 -4.68
N ASP A 354 24.12 -9.23 -5.77
CA ASP A 354 24.35 -7.89 -6.30
C ASP A 354 23.17 -6.95 -5.99
N ASP A 355 22.13 -7.46 -5.32
CA ASP A 355 20.90 -6.73 -5.02
C ASP A 355 20.70 -6.57 -3.50
N PRO A 356 20.95 -5.38 -2.94
CA PRO A 356 20.86 -5.17 -1.50
C PRO A 356 19.43 -5.30 -0.96
N ALA A 357 18.39 -5.10 -1.80
CA ALA A 357 17.00 -5.23 -1.37
C ALA A 357 16.61 -6.71 -1.19
N VAL A 358 17.02 -7.58 -2.10
CA VAL A 358 16.80 -9.03 -1.95
C VAL A 358 17.60 -9.58 -0.76
N LEU A 359 18.87 -9.20 -0.64
CA LEU A 359 19.70 -9.63 0.50
C LEU A 359 19.10 -9.17 1.83
N HIS A 360 18.58 -7.94 1.92
CA HIS A 360 17.92 -7.44 3.11
C HIS A 360 16.76 -8.35 3.54
N GLU A 361 15.91 -8.76 2.60
CA GLU A 361 14.77 -9.61 2.90
C GLU A 361 15.21 -11.02 3.34
N VAL A 362 16.27 -11.57 2.73
CA VAL A 362 16.86 -12.84 3.16
C VAL A 362 17.42 -12.74 4.58
N MET A 363 18.18 -11.69 4.91
CA MET A 363 18.69 -11.48 6.28
C MET A 363 17.55 -11.34 7.29
N SER A 364 16.48 -10.63 6.91
CA SER A 364 15.27 -10.48 7.73
C SER A 364 14.61 -11.83 8.00
N MET A 365 14.43 -12.66 6.97
CA MET A 365 13.87 -14.00 7.10
C MET A 365 14.68 -14.88 8.06
N ILE A 366 16.01 -14.91 7.91
CA ILE A 366 16.89 -15.70 8.79
C ILE A 366 16.87 -15.16 10.22
N THR A 367 16.81 -13.84 10.39
CA THR A 367 16.61 -13.20 11.70
C THR A 367 15.36 -13.75 12.40
N VAL A 368 14.24 -13.84 11.68
CA VAL A 368 12.98 -14.36 12.23
C VAL A 368 13.06 -15.86 12.50
N LEU A 369 13.62 -16.67 11.59
CA LEU A 369 13.76 -18.12 11.77
C LEU A 369 14.64 -18.48 12.97
N SER A 370 15.70 -17.71 13.21
CA SER A 370 16.64 -17.91 14.32
C SER A 370 16.17 -17.32 15.65
N LEU A 371 15.14 -16.46 15.65
CA LEU A 371 14.65 -15.81 16.86
C LEU A 371 14.12 -16.85 17.86
N ARG A 372 14.81 -16.93 19.02
CA ARG A 372 14.56 -17.89 20.11
C ARG A 372 14.67 -19.36 19.69
N SER A 373 15.31 -19.66 18.56
CA SER A 373 15.52 -21.03 18.07
C SER A 373 17.02 -21.30 17.82
N PRO A 374 17.76 -21.85 18.82
CA PRO A 374 19.18 -22.15 18.65
C PRO A 374 19.41 -23.21 17.56
N HIS A 375 18.51 -24.18 17.42
CA HIS A 375 18.55 -25.18 16.36
C HIS A 375 18.52 -24.54 14.96
N ASN A 376 17.55 -23.66 14.69
CA ASN A 376 17.46 -22.99 13.39
C ASN A 376 18.67 -22.07 13.13
N ALA A 377 19.22 -21.47 14.17
CA ALA A 377 20.45 -20.68 14.07
C ALA A 377 21.67 -21.54 13.72
N ALA A 378 21.78 -22.77 14.23
CA ALA A 378 22.80 -23.72 13.82
C ALA A 378 22.60 -24.13 12.35
N CYS A 379 21.38 -24.53 11.96
CA CYS A 379 21.06 -24.88 10.57
C CYS A 379 21.35 -23.74 9.58
N ALA A 380 21.11 -22.48 9.98
CA ALA A 380 21.42 -21.32 9.14
C ALA A 380 22.94 -21.18 8.90
N ILE A 381 23.78 -21.41 9.91
CA ILE A 381 25.24 -21.40 9.74
C ILE A 381 25.70 -22.58 8.88
N GLU A 382 25.16 -23.78 9.10
CA GLU A 382 25.45 -24.97 8.29
C GLU A 382 25.10 -24.76 6.81
N ALA A 383 24.00 -24.06 6.51
CA ALA A 383 23.59 -23.71 5.15
C ALA A 383 24.48 -22.61 4.50
N GLY A 384 25.36 -21.97 5.26
CA GLY A 384 26.31 -20.95 4.77
C GLY A 384 25.88 -19.50 5.00
N ALA A 385 24.91 -19.22 5.89
CA ALA A 385 24.45 -17.86 6.15
C ALA A 385 25.55 -16.94 6.71
N GLY A 386 26.54 -17.52 7.40
CA GLY A 386 27.72 -16.79 7.91
C GLY A 386 28.55 -16.15 6.80
N ASP A 387 28.80 -16.88 5.71
CA ASP A 387 29.58 -16.35 4.58
C ASP A 387 28.79 -15.30 3.82
N ILE A 388 27.49 -15.53 3.62
CA ILE A 388 26.60 -14.59 2.93
C ILE A 388 26.50 -13.26 3.68
N VAL A 389 26.35 -13.27 5.01
CA VAL A 389 26.25 -12.01 5.77
C VAL A 389 27.55 -11.20 5.72
N ILE A 390 28.71 -11.87 5.76
CA ILE A 390 30.01 -11.23 5.62
C ILE A 390 30.15 -10.59 4.24
N GLN A 391 29.86 -11.34 3.18
CA GLN A 391 29.93 -10.83 1.81
C GLN A 391 28.96 -9.66 1.59
N ALA A 392 27.73 -9.75 2.09
CA ALA A 392 26.74 -8.68 2.00
C ALA A 392 27.23 -7.40 2.71
N MET A 393 27.74 -7.52 3.94
CA MET A 393 28.24 -6.37 4.69
C MET A 393 29.47 -5.72 4.04
N GLN A 394 30.35 -6.52 3.44
CA GLN A 394 31.54 -6.02 2.72
C GLN A 394 31.18 -5.35 1.41
N ARG A 395 30.22 -5.90 0.67
CA ARG A 395 29.83 -5.43 -0.65
C ARG A 395 28.97 -4.18 -0.60
N PHE A 396 28.10 -4.07 0.40
CA PHE A 396 27.16 -2.96 0.55
C PHE A 396 27.37 -2.18 1.85
N PRO A 397 28.58 -1.63 2.09
CA PRO A 397 28.85 -0.87 3.30
C PRO A 397 27.95 0.37 3.40
N GLU A 398 27.50 0.90 2.25
CA GLU A 398 26.66 2.10 2.16
C GLU A 398 25.16 1.86 2.37
N SER A 399 24.73 0.60 2.40
CA SER A 399 23.31 0.26 2.56
C SER A 399 22.93 0.16 4.03
N GLU A 400 22.55 1.28 4.65
CA GLU A 400 22.17 1.36 6.07
C GLU A 400 21.13 0.28 6.46
N LEU A 401 20.10 0.09 5.63
CA LEU A 401 19.04 -0.88 5.89
C LEU A 401 19.55 -2.33 5.89
N LEU A 402 20.43 -2.69 4.94
CA LEU A 402 21.02 -4.02 4.87
C LEU A 402 21.98 -4.26 6.03
N GLN A 403 22.86 -3.30 6.34
CA GLN A 403 23.79 -3.38 7.48
C GLN A 403 23.05 -3.64 8.80
N ARG A 404 21.93 -2.93 9.01
CA ARG A 404 21.08 -3.13 10.19
C ARG A 404 20.49 -4.54 10.25
N SER A 405 19.97 -5.06 9.15
CA SER A 405 19.45 -6.43 9.08
C SER A 405 20.53 -7.48 9.29
N CYS A 406 21.73 -7.28 8.75
CA CYS A 406 22.88 -8.15 9.02
C CYS A 406 23.18 -8.20 10.52
N CYS A 407 23.20 -7.06 11.21
CA CYS A 407 23.43 -7.02 12.67
C CYS A 407 22.34 -7.78 13.45
N PHE A 408 21.07 -7.63 13.09
CA PHE A 408 19.98 -8.38 13.72
C PHE A 408 20.09 -9.89 13.49
N MET A 409 20.43 -10.30 12.26
CA MET A 409 20.65 -11.70 11.94
C MET A 409 21.79 -12.28 12.78
N ILE A 410 22.96 -11.62 12.77
CA ILE A 410 24.15 -12.07 13.52
C ILE A 410 23.82 -12.25 15.00
N ARG A 411 23.17 -11.25 15.61
CA ARG A 411 22.72 -11.32 17.01
C ARG A 411 21.95 -12.60 17.30
N ASN A 412 20.94 -12.91 16.49
CA ASN A 412 20.10 -14.09 16.71
C ASN A 412 20.85 -15.40 16.44
N LEU A 413 21.78 -15.41 15.49
CA LEU A 413 22.61 -16.58 15.21
C LEU A 413 23.51 -16.97 16.39
N VAL A 414 23.96 -16.00 17.19
CA VAL A 414 25.04 -16.20 18.17
C VAL A 414 24.61 -16.20 19.63
N VAL A 415 23.49 -15.54 20.00
CA VAL A 415 23.09 -15.31 21.40
C VAL A 415 22.98 -16.60 22.23
N ARG A 416 22.67 -17.75 21.60
CA ARG A 416 22.56 -19.06 22.26
C ARG A 416 23.31 -20.19 21.53
N ASN A 417 24.32 -19.85 20.72
CA ASN A 417 25.14 -20.81 19.99
C ASN A 417 26.63 -20.43 20.10
N PRO A 418 27.37 -21.00 21.05
CA PRO A 418 28.81 -20.77 21.20
C PRO A 418 29.61 -21.13 19.94
N GLU A 419 29.25 -22.21 19.24
CA GLU A 419 29.92 -22.64 18.02
C GLU A 419 29.79 -21.57 16.91
N ASN A 420 28.58 -21.02 16.74
CA ASN A 420 28.32 -19.95 15.78
C ASN A 420 29.15 -18.70 16.09
N ARG A 421 29.37 -18.37 17.37
CA ARG A 421 30.25 -17.25 17.76
C ARG A 421 31.66 -17.49 17.25
N THR A 422 32.21 -18.66 17.52
CA THR A 422 33.58 -19.02 17.11
C THR A 422 33.73 -18.93 15.60
N ILE A 423 32.77 -19.45 14.83
CA ILE A 423 32.79 -19.42 13.36
C ILE A 423 32.76 -17.98 12.85
N LEU A 424 31.80 -17.16 13.28
CA LEU A 424 31.66 -15.80 12.76
C LEU A 424 32.80 -14.87 13.20
N LEU A 425 33.31 -15.02 14.42
CA LEU A 425 34.49 -14.28 14.89
C LEU A 425 35.75 -14.68 14.11
N GLY A 426 35.95 -15.98 13.90
CA GLY A 426 37.05 -16.50 13.08
C GLY A 426 37.08 -15.94 11.67
N ASN A 427 35.89 -15.64 11.11
CA ASN A 427 35.73 -15.06 9.78
C ASN A 427 35.71 -13.51 9.78
N GLY A 428 36.01 -12.86 10.91
CA GLY A 428 36.23 -11.41 10.97
C GLY A 428 34.95 -10.55 11.02
N ILE A 429 33.82 -11.10 11.46
CA ILE A 429 32.54 -10.36 11.50
C ILE A 429 32.59 -9.10 12.38
N GLU A 430 33.40 -9.11 13.45
CA GLU A 430 33.49 -8.02 14.42
C GLU A 430 33.79 -6.67 13.75
N LYS A 431 34.80 -6.65 12.86
CA LYS A 431 35.23 -5.42 12.18
C LYS A 431 34.11 -4.82 11.34
N LEU A 432 33.29 -5.67 10.71
CA LEU A 432 32.17 -5.25 9.88
C LEU A 432 31.04 -4.66 10.73
N ILE A 433 30.69 -5.29 11.85
CA ILE A 433 29.66 -4.78 12.78
C ILE A 433 30.10 -3.44 13.39
N ARG A 434 31.37 -3.31 13.79
CA ARG A 434 31.90 -2.03 14.31
C ARG A 434 31.84 -0.93 13.25
N LYS A 435 32.20 -1.23 12.00
CA LYS A 435 32.10 -0.26 10.90
C LYS A 435 30.64 0.18 10.69
N ALA A 436 29.68 -0.74 10.66
CA ALA A 436 28.26 -0.42 10.55
C ALA A 436 27.77 0.46 11.72
N LYS A 437 28.19 0.14 12.96
CA LYS A 437 27.87 0.91 14.18
C LYS A 437 28.38 2.35 14.12
N MET A 438 29.60 2.55 13.59
CA MET A 438 30.21 3.89 13.47
C MET A 438 29.55 4.72 12.36
N ASN A 439 29.25 4.09 11.23
CA ASN A 439 28.76 4.80 10.04
C ASN A 439 27.28 5.19 10.12
N TYR A 440 26.42 4.39 10.79
CA TYR A 440 24.97 4.60 10.78
C TYR A 440 24.36 4.67 12.17
N LYS A 441 23.63 5.76 12.44
CA LYS A 441 22.91 5.95 13.70
C LYS A 441 21.85 4.85 13.92
N SER A 442 21.13 4.43 12.88
CA SER A 442 20.09 3.39 13.03
C SER A 442 20.64 2.00 13.31
N CYS A 443 21.92 1.75 12.99
CA CYS A 443 22.60 0.48 13.27
C CYS A 443 23.10 0.37 14.71
N LYS A 444 23.24 1.48 15.44
CA LYS A 444 23.92 1.51 16.75
C LYS A 444 23.40 0.45 17.73
N ASN A 445 22.09 0.38 17.93
CA ASN A 445 21.49 -0.57 18.87
C ASN A 445 21.67 -2.02 18.41
N ALA A 446 21.33 -2.30 17.14
CA ALA A 446 21.45 -3.65 16.57
C ALA A 446 22.89 -4.16 16.59
N ALA A 447 23.85 -3.31 16.22
CA ALA A 447 25.28 -3.64 16.21
C ALA A 447 25.83 -3.83 17.63
N THR A 448 25.43 -2.98 18.58
CA THR A 448 25.83 -3.12 19.99
C THR A 448 25.33 -4.43 20.60
N ASP A 449 24.06 -4.77 20.34
CA ASP A 449 23.48 -6.04 20.76
C ASP A 449 24.19 -7.24 20.12
N ALA A 450 24.52 -7.17 18.83
CA ALA A 450 25.26 -8.23 18.15
C ALA A 450 26.68 -8.42 18.71
N LEU A 451 27.42 -7.34 18.96
CA LEU A 451 28.76 -7.40 19.57
C LEU A 451 28.71 -7.96 21.00
N ARG A 452 27.70 -7.58 21.79
CA ARG A 452 27.47 -8.14 23.14
C ARG A 452 27.22 -9.65 23.05
N ASP A 453 26.32 -10.07 22.16
CA ASP A 453 25.91 -11.47 22.07
C ASP A 453 27.00 -12.36 21.40
N LEU A 454 27.95 -11.74 20.67
CA LEU A 454 29.20 -12.37 20.23
C LEU A 454 30.20 -12.61 21.38
N GLY A 455 30.00 -11.99 22.55
CA GLY A 455 30.87 -12.12 23.73
C GLY A 455 32.06 -11.17 23.77
N LEU A 456 31.99 -10.02 23.09
CA LEU A 456 33.06 -9.02 23.08
C LEU A 456 32.86 -8.02 24.22
N ASP A 457 33.80 -7.92 25.17
CA ASP A 457 33.65 -7.06 26.37
C ASP A 457 33.58 -5.55 26.05
N ASN A 458 34.22 -5.12 24.97
CA ASN A 458 34.27 -3.72 24.52
C ASN A 458 33.19 -3.40 23.46
N TYR A 459 32.03 -4.04 23.56
CA TYR A 459 30.92 -3.89 22.62
C TYR A 459 30.31 -2.48 22.59
N ASN A 460 30.49 -1.68 23.64
CA ASN A 460 30.01 -0.30 23.71
C ASN A 460 30.88 0.71 22.93
N LEU A 461 32.13 0.36 22.61
CA LEU A 461 33.05 1.22 21.84
C LEU A 461 32.61 1.43 20.40
#